data_AF-A0A2M7WSK8-F1
#
_entry.id   AF-A0A2M7WSK8-F1
#
_cell.length_a   1.000
_cell.length_b   1.000
_cell.length_c   1.000
_cell.angle_alpha   90.00
_cell.angle_beta   90.00
_cell.angle_gamma   90.00
#
_symmetry.space_group_name_H-M   'P 1'
#
loop_
_entity.id
_entity.type
_entity.pdbx_description
1 polymer ?
#
loop_
_entity_poly.entity_id
_entity_poly.type
_entity_poly.pdbx_seq_one_letter_code
_entity_poly.pdbx_strand_id
1 'polypeptide(L)'
;MTDEFYHKDIFGTVVDVNLGEVEDEEKLPLDKKGKEFNIFALTEALGNRNKKEAWVLYQKALSAGLSADQIFFKLFWQVKSMLIVGRTKNAEEADMKTFPYNKAKGFLKNFKLEEIERLSEDLVIGYHLARRGEGEITTLIEKILLKL
;
A
#
# COMPACT_ATOMS: atom_id res chain seq x y z
N MET A 1 -30.54 14.80 -29.38
CA MET A 1 -31.35 14.45 -28.20
C MET A 1 -30.63 13.26 -27.59
N THR A 2 -29.72 13.53 -26.67
CA THR A 2 -28.79 12.55 -26.10
C THR A 2 -29.45 11.94 -24.88
N ASP A 3 -29.93 10.71 -25.01
CA ASP A 3 -30.46 9.94 -23.89
C ASP A 3 -29.30 9.65 -22.92
N GLU A 4 -29.28 10.39 -21.81
CA GLU A 4 -28.40 10.12 -20.68
C GLU A 4 -28.78 8.76 -20.09
N PHE A 5 -27.83 7.83 -20.14
CA PHE A 5 -28.01 6.44 -19.73
C PHE A 5 -28.00 6.33 -18.21
N TYR A 6 -29.09 6.72 -17.54
CA TYR A 6 -29.22 6.59 -16.09
C TYR A 6 -29.35 5.11 -15.69
N HIS A 7 -28.46 4.62 -14.82
CA HIS A 7 -28.62 3.31 -14.18
C HIS A 7 -29.70 3.40 -13.10
N LYS A 8 -30.85 2.77 -13.36
CA LYS A 8 -31.90 2.59 -12.37
C LYS A 8 -31.60 1.34 -11.53
N ASP A 9 -31.84 1.40 -10.23
CA ASP A 9 -31.81 0.20 -9.40
C ASP A 9 -33.00 -0.72 -9.71
N ILE A 10 -33.03 -1.88 -9.05
CA ILE A 10 -34.11 -2.87 -9.17
C ILE A 10 -35.48 -2.34 -8.72
N PHE A 11 -35.54 -1.16 -8.10
CA PHE A 11 -36.75 -0.48 -7.65
C PHE A 11 -37.12 0.70 -8.57
N GLY A 12 -36.42 0.89 -9.68
CA GLY A 12 -36.71 1.94 -10.66
C GLY A 12 -36.27 3.34 -10.21
N THR A 13 -35.51 3.44 -9.11
CA THR A 13 -34.98 4.71 -8.62
C THR A 13 -33.73 5.05 -9.41
N VAL A 14 -33.61 6.31 -9.86
CA VAL A 14 -32.37 6.81 -10.46
C VAL A 14 -31.35 6.92 -9.33
N VAL A 15 -30.35 6.05 -9.36
CA VAL A 15 -29.26 6.07 -8.39
C VAL A 15 -28.06 6.65 -9.10
N ASP A 16 -27.98 7.98 -9.13
CA ASP A 16 -26.73 8.66 -9.47
C ASP A 16 -25.76 8.40 -8.32
N VAL A 17 -25.06 7.26 -8.36
CA VAL A 17 -23.93 7.04 -7.48
C VAL A 17 -22.85 7.99 -7.96
N ASN A 18 -22.83 9.18 -7.36
CA ASN A 18 -21.71 10.09 -7.47
C ASN A 18 -20.53 9.43 -6.74
N LEU A 19 -19.83 8.54 -7.45
CA LEU A 19 -18.52 7.99 -7.10
C LEU A 19 -17.45 9.07 -7.26
N GLY A 20 -17.73 10.31 -6.84
CA GLY A 20 -16.72 11.35 -6.75
C GLY A 20 -15.49 10.79 -6.06
N GLU A 21 -14.30 11.24 -6.44
CA GLU A 21 -13.06 10.82 -5.80
C GLU A 21 -13.15 11.15 -4.32
N VAL A 22 -13.62 10.18 -3.52
CA VAL A 22 -13.51 10.23 -2.09
C VAL A 22 -12.06 9.89 -1.81
N GLU A 23 -11.18 10.90 -1.93
CA GLU A 23 -9.92 10.90 -1.19
C GLU A 23 -10.32 11.06 0.28
N ASP A 24 -10.90 10.00 0.87
CA ASP A 24 -11.05 9.89 2.32
C ASP A 24 -9.62 9.93 2.86
N GLU A 25 -9.19 11.11 3.33
CA GLU A 25 -7.97 11.25 4.12
C GLU A 25 -8.17 10.39 5.37
N GLU A 26 -7.70 9.14 5.28
CA GLU A 26 -7.72 8.17 6.35
C GLU A 26 -7.00 8.78 7.56
N LYS A 27 -7.75 9.29 8.55
CA LYS A 27 -7.19 9.93 9.74
C LYS A 27 -6.30 8.94 10.48
N LEU A 28 -5.00 9.19 10.43
CA LEU A 28 -4.01 8.32 11.05
C LEU A 28 -3.98 8.55 12.57
N PRO A 29 -3.70 7.50 13.36
CA PRO A 29 -3.49 7.65 14.80
C PRO A 29 -2.39 8.66 15.11
N LEU A 30 -2.62 9.48 16.13
CA LEU A 30 -1.63 10.42 16.65
C LEU A 30 -0.60 9.67 17.50
N ASP A 31 0.66 10.01 17.35
CA ASP A 31 1.75 9.55 18.19
C ASP A 31 1.60 10.08 19.63
N LYS A 32 2.49 9.62 20.53
CA LYS A 32 2.51 10.06 21.94
C LYS A 32 2.72 11.57 22.12
N LYS A 33 3.07 12.31 21.07
CA LYS A 33 3.28 13.76 21.05
C LYS A 33 2.16 14.51 20.30
N GLY A 34 1.07 13.82 19.94
CA GLY A 34 -0.07 14.40 19.24
C GLY A 34 0.17 14.69 17.75
N LYS A 35 1.21 14.10 17.14
CA LYS A 35 1.49 14.21 15.69
C LYS A 35 1.08 12.93 14.99
N GLU A 36 0.44 13.04 13.82
CA GLU A 36 0.13 11.88 12.99
C GLU A 36 1.41 11.08 12.69
N PHE A 37 1.34 9.76 12.93
CA PHE A 37 2.47 8.90 12.58
C PHE A 37 2.64 8.87 11.05
N ASN A 38 3.80 9.30 10.56
CA ASN A 38 4.09 9.29 9.13
C ASN A 38 4.32 7.86 8.62
N ILE A 39 3.25 7.19 8.20
CA ILE A 39 3.30 5.84 7.63
C ILE A 39 4.11 5.76 6.33
N PHE A 40 4.24 6.87 5.59
CA PHE A 40 5.05 6.90 4.37
C PHE A 40 6.55 6.80 4.65
N ALA A 41 7.02 7.18 5.84
CA ALA A 41 8.41 6.95 6.22
C ALA A 41 8.75 5.44 6.21
N LEU A 42 7.80 4.59 6.62
CA LEU A 42 7.98 3.14 6.61
C LEU A 42 8.07 2.60 5.18
N THR A 43 7.20 3.05 4.28
CA THR A 43 7.24 2.61 2.86
C THR A 43 8.49 3.11 2.15
N GLU A 44 8.97 4.32 2.48
CA GLU A 44 10.26 4.83 2.01
C GLU A 44 11.44 4.02 2.54
N ALA A 45 11.45 3.62 3.80
CA ALA A 45 12.50 2.78 4.36
C ALA A 45 12.55 1.41 3.68
N LEU A 46 11.38 0.83 3.35
CA LEU A 46 11.29 -0.38 2.54
C LEU A 46 11.86 -0.17 1.13
N GLY A 47 11.43 0.88 0.42
CA GLY A 47 11.91 1.18 -0.94
C GLY A 47 13.40 1.53 -1.02
N ASN A 48 13.96 2.08 0.05
CA ASN A 48 15.40 2.32 0.19
C ASN A 48 16.18 1.08 0.64
N ARG A 49 15.51 -0.07 0.82
CA ARG A 49 16.09 -1.32 1.34
C ARG A 49 16.82 -1.13 2.68
N ASN A 50 16.36 -0.18 3.49
CA ASN A 50 16.93 0.08 4.81
C ASN A 50 16.22 -0.78 5.85
N LYS A 51 16.63 -2.05 5.95
CA LYS A 51 16.05 -3.05 6.87
C LYS A 51 15.93 -2.55 8.31
N LYS A 52 16.99 -1.95 8.85
CA LYS A 52 17.01 -1.46 10.25
C LYS A 52 15.98 -0.36 10.46
N GLU A 53 15.96 0.64 9.57
CA GLU A 53 15.02 1.75 9.67
C GLU A 53 13.57 1.27 9.47
N ALA A 54 13.33 0.40 8.50
CA ALA A 54 12.01 -0.15 8.23
C ALA A 54 11.46 -0.91 9.44
N TRP A 55 12.27 -1.77 10.08
CA TRP A 55 11.84 -2.48 11.29
C TRP A 55 11.58 -1.53 12.47
N VAL A 56 12.42 -0.52 12.69
CA VAL A 56 12.20 0.48 13.75
C VAL A 56 10.92 1.28 13.51
N LEU A 57 10.67 1.72 12.28
CA LEU A 57 9.47 2.45 11.92
C LEU A 57 8.21 1.58 12.04
N TYR A 58 8.31 0.29 11.72
CA TYR A 58 7.24 -0.66 11.93
C TYR A 58 6.85 -0.78 13.40
N GLN A 59 7.82 -0.95 14.30
CA GLN A 59 7.58 -1.00 15.74
C GLN A 59 7.00 0.32 16.29
N LYS A 60 7.45 1.46 15.77
CA LYS A 60 6.88 2.78 16.10
C LYS A 60 5.43 2.91 15.62
N ALA A 61 5.10 2.40 14.43
CA ALA A 61 3.74 2.43 13.89
C ALA A 61 2.77 1.63 14.78
N LEU A 62 3.16 0.42 15.18
CA LEU A 62 2.39 -0.39 16.14
C LEU A 62 2.25 0.32 17.49
N SER A 63 3.32 0.93 17.99
CA SER A 63 3.31 1.69 19.25
C SER A 63 2.46 2.95 19.21
N ALA A 64 2.19 3.47 18.01
CA ALA A 64 1.28 4.60 17.76
C ALA A 64 -0.18 4.14 17.60
N GLY A 65 -0.46 2.83 17.65
CA GLY A 65 -1.82 2.28 17.58
C GLY A 65 -2.32 1.96 16.18
N LEU A 66 -1.46 2.02 15.15
CA LEU A 66 -1.85 1.55 13.82
C LEU A 66 -2.05 0.04 13.85
N SER A 67 -3.12 -0.43 13.19
CA SER A 67 -3.36 -1.87 13.08
C SER A 67 -2.35 -2.51 12.12
N ALA A 68 -2.09 -3.80 12.34
CA ALA A 68 -1.20 -4.56 11.45
C ALA A 68 -1.73 -4.59 10.01
N ASP A 69 -3.05 -4.66 9.81
CA ASP A 69 -3.68 -4.59 8.48
C ASP A 69 -3.43 -3.25 7.77
N GLN A 70 -3.58 -2.13 8.48
CA GLN A 70 -3.31 -0.81 7.92
C GLN A 70 -1.86 -0.70 7.43
N ILE A 71 -0.92 -1.14 8.26
CA ILE A 71 0.50 -1.16 7.91
C ILE A 71 0.74 -2.10 6.73
N PHE A 72 0.17 -3.30 6.76
CA PHE A 72 0.28 -4.30 5.70
C PHE A 72 -0.12 -3.71 4.35
N PHE A 73 -1.30 -3.09 4.26
CA PHE A 73 -1.79 -2.54 3.00
C PHE A 73 -0.90 -1.41 2.47
N LYS A 74 -0.36 -0.54 3.33
CA LYS A 74 0.57 0.51 2.87
C LYS A 74 1.88 -0.10 2.32
N LEU A 75 2.41 -1.14 2.96
CA LEU A 75 3.58 -1.87 2.45
C LEU A 75 3.27 -2.60 1.14
N PHE A 76 2.13 -3.28 1.07
CA PHE A 76 1.67 -3.97 -0.14
C PHE A 76 1.50 -3.01 -1.32
N TRP A 77 0.88 -1.86 -1.10
CA TRP A 77 0.76 -0.81 -2.12
C TRP A 77 2.12 -0.35 -2.63
N GLN A 78 3.07 -0.10 -1.73
CA GLN A 78 4.43 0.31 -2.11
C GLN A 78 5.11 -0.75 -3.00
N VAL A 79 5.04 -2.02 -2.62
CA VAL A 79 5.64 -3.13 -3.40
C VAL A 79 4.92 -3.30 -4.74
N LYS A 80 3.59 -3.23 -4.76
CA LYS A 80 2.78 -3.25 -5.99
C LYS A 80 3.17 -2.11 -6.92
N SER A 81 3.32 -0.89 -6.41
CA SER A 81 3.76 0.27 -7.20
C SER A 81 5.16 0.05 -7.78
N MET A 82 6.11 -0.48 -7.00
CA MET A 82 7.43 -0.81 -7.53
C MET A 82 7.34 -1.86 -8.65
N LEU A 83 6.50 -2.88 -8.50
CA LEU A 83 6.33 -3.91 -9.52
C LEU A 83 5.73 -3.37 -10.82
N ILE A 84 4.68 -2.52 -10.74
CA ILE A 84 4.06 -1.87 -11.89
C ILE A 84 5.09 -0.99 -12.62
N VAL A 85 5.84 -0.17 -11.87
CA VAL A 85 6.84 0.73 -12.45
C VAL A 85 8.01 -0.05 -13.07
N GLY A 86 8.36 -1.21 -12.51
CA GLY A 86 9.37 -2.10 -13.09
C GLY A 86 8.98 -2.70 -14.45
N ARG A 87 7.70 -2.64 -14.83
CA ARG A 87 7.15 -3.23 -16.05
C ARG A 87 6.56 -2.22 -17.04
N THR A 88 6.57 -0.94 -16.70
CA THR A 88 5.98 0.14 -17.50
C THR A 88 7.02 1.21 -17.80
N LYS A 89 6.82 1.98 -18.88
CA LYS A 89 7.78 3.00 -19.33
C LYS A 89 7.54 4.36 -18.68
N ASN A 90 6.27 4.71 -18.47
CA ASN A 90 5.84 6.00 -17.95
C ASN A 90 4.57 5.89 -17.09
N ALA A 91 4.21 7.00 -16.44
CA ALA A 91 3.08 7.07 -15.51
C ALA A 91 1.71 6.90 -16.20
N GLU A 92 1.61 7.32 -17.45
CA GLU A 92 0.39 7.19 -18.28
C GLU A 92 0.10 5.72 -18.60
N GLU A 93 1.11 4.96 -19.06
CA GLU A 93 1.01 3.52 -19.31
C GLU A 93 0.64 2.74 -18.04
N ALA A 94 1.08 3.21 -16.88
CA ALA A 94 0.79 2.59 -15.59
C ALA A 94 -0.56 3.00 -14.99
N ASP A 95 -1.29 3.94 -15.60
CA ASP A 95 -2.49 4.56 -15.03
C ASP A 95 -2.25 5.08 -13.58
N MET A 96 -1.13 5.79 -13.39
CA MET A 96 -0.70 6.32 -12.10
C MET A 96 -0.43 7.82 -12.14
N LYS A 97 -0.69 8.52 -11.03
CA LYS A 97 -0.22 9.90 -10.84
C LYS A 97 1.32 9.95 -10.94
N THR A 98 1.87 11.03 -11.49
CA THR A 98 3.31 11.20 -11.78
C THR A 98 4.21 11.08 -10.54
N PHE A 99 3.78 11.64 -9.41
CA PHE A 99 4.58 11.65 -8.18
C PHE A 99 4.76 10.24 -7.58
N PRO A 100 3.70 9.46 -7.31
CA PRO A 100 3.84 8.06 -6.86
C PRO A 100 4.65 7.19 -7.82
N TYR A 101 4.43 7.35 -9.13
CA TYR A 101 5.17 6.62 -10.17
C TYR A 101 6.68 6.89 -10.07
N ASN A 102 7.09 8.16 -10.08
CA ASN A 102 8.51 8.54 -10.02
C ASN A 102 9.17 8.15 -8.70
N LYS A 103 8.43 8.24 -7.58
CA LYS A 103 8.91 7.80 -6.28
C LYS A 103 9.22 6.31 -6.27
N ALA A 104 8.28 5.48 -6.73
CA ALA A 104 8.49 4.04 -6.86
C ALA A 104 9.61 3.69 -7.86
N LYS A 105 9.70 4.42 -8.98
CA LYS A 105 10.79 4.29 -9.97
C LYS A 105 12.16 4.49 -9.34
N GLY A 106 12.28 5.49 -8.45
CA GLY A 106 13.51 5.79 -7.73
C GLY A 106 14.00 4.65 -6.83
N PHE A 107 13.11 3.77 -6.37
CA PHE A 107 13.46 2.61 -5.54
C PHE A 107 13.94 1.39 -6.34
N LEU A 108 13.62 1.31 -7.64
CA LEU A 108 14.00 0.17 -8.47
C LEU A 108 15.52 -0.02 -8.57
N LYS A 109 16.31 1.03 -8.37
CA LYS A 109 17.78 0.93 -8.32
C LYS A 109 18.30 0.07 -7.17
N ASN A 110 17.49 -0.17 -6.13
CA ASN A 110 17.89 -0.89 -4.92
C ASN A 110 17.50 -2.40 -4.96
N PHE A 111 16.73 -2.81 -5.96
CA PHE A 111 16.14 -4.15 -6.06
C PHE A 111 16.29 -4.70 -7.48
N LYS A 112 16.50 -6.01 -7.58
CA LYS A 112 16.24 -6.72 -8.84
C LYS A 112 14.74 -6.91 -9.01
N LEU A 113 14.26 -6.98 -10.26
CA LEU A 113 12.83 -7.14 -10.53
C LEU A 113 12.29 -8.44 -9.90
N GLU A 114 13.07 -9.52 -9.95
CA GLU A 114 12.70 -10.83 -9.38
C GLU A 114 12.61 -10.79 -7.84
N GLU A 115 13.36 -9.90 -7.19
CA GLU A 115 13.25 -9.69 -5.73
C GLU A 115 11.91 -9.00 -5.39
N ILE A 116 11.47 -8.05 -6.21
CA ILE A 116 10.19 -7.35 -6.02
C ILE A 116 9.02 -8.31 -6.27
N GLU A 117 9.14 -9.18 -7.28
CA GLU A 117 8.16 -10.22 -7.57
C GLU A 117 7.99 -11.18 -6.39
N ARG A 118 9.10 -11.70 -5.85
CA ARG A 118 9.08 -12.57 -4.66
C ARG A 118 8.52 -11.85 -3.43
N LEU A 119 8.89 -10.58 -3.23
CA LEU A 119 8.36 -9.78 -2.13
C LEU A 119 6.83 -9.60 -2.25
N SER A 120 6.33 -9.35 -3.46
CA SER A 120 4.90 -9.27 -3.75
C SER A 120 4.21 -10.61 -3.48
N GLU A 121 4.80 -11.72 -3.92
CA GLU A 121 4.28 -13.07 -3.69
C GLU A 121 4.20 -13.41 -2.20
N ASP A 122 5.29 -13.19 -1.46
CA ASP A 122 5.37 -13.44 -0.01
C ASP A 122 4.30 -12.63 0.76
N LEU A 123 4.06 -11.37 0.37
CA LEU A 123 3.01 -10.53 0.97
C LEU A 123 1.60 -11.07 0.71
N VAL A 124 1.29 -11.45 -0.53
CA VAL A 124 -0.03 -11.98 -0.90
C VAL A 124 -0.29 -13.33 -0.21
N ILE A 125 0.63 -14.27 -0.34
CA ILE A 125 0.52 -15.60 0.27
C ILE A 125 0.42 -15.47 1.79
N GLY A 126 1.30 -14.68 2.40
CA GLY A 126 1.34 -14.47 3.83
C GLY A 126 0.04 -13.87 4.38
N TYR A 127 -0.53 -12.89 3.70
CA TYR A 127 -1.79 -12.28 4.11
C TYR A 127 -2.94 -13.29 4.08
N HIS A 128 -3.04 -14.09 3.02
CA HIS A 128 -4.06 -15.14 2.93
C HIS A 128 -3.88 -16.24 3.99
N LEU A 129 -2.64 -16.64 4.28
CA LEU A 129 -2.34 -17.57 5.39
C LEU A 129 -2.79 -16.99 6.74
N ALA A 130 -2.45 -15.73 7.02
CA ALA A 130 -2.85 -15.08 8.25
C ALA A 130 -4.38 -14.98 8.38
N ARG A 131 -5.09 -14.67 7.29
CA ARG A 131 -6.56 -14.65 7.27
C ARG A 131 -7.20 -16.04 7.42
N ARG A 132 -6.46 -17.12 7.18
CA ARG A 132 -6.88 -18.49 7.48
C ARG A 132 -6.53 -18.94 8.91
N GLY A 133 -5.92 -18.07 9.72
CA GLY A 133 -5.48 -18.40 11.07
C GLY A 133 -4.16 -19.19 11.13
N GLU A 134 -3.41 -19.26 10.03
CA GLU A 134 -2.11 -19.96 9.95
C GLU A 134 -0.93 -19.05 10.35
N GLY A 135 -1.20 -17.94 11.03
CA GLY A 135 -0.21 -16.99 11.53
C GLY A 135 -0.77 -15.59 11.75
N GLU A 136 0.07 -14.70 12.26
CA GLU A 136 -0.28 -13.31 12.56
C GLU A 136 0.26 -12.35 11.50
N ILE A 137 -0.54 -11.35 11.10
CA ILE A 137 -0.13 -10.30 10.15
C ILE A 137 1.08 -9.53 10.69
N THR A 138 1.17 -9.35 12.00
CA THR A 138 2.32 -8.69 12.64
C THR A 138 3.62 -9.45 12.40
N THR A 139 3.59 -10.77 12.62
CA THR A 139 4.73 -11.66 12.40
C THR A 139 5.10 -11.73 10.92
N LEU A 140 4.10 -11.75 10.03
CA LEU A 140 4.32 -11.69 8.59
C LEU A 140 5.12 -10.45 8.20
N ILE A 141 4.63 -9.26 8.57
CA ILE A 141 5.28 -7.99 8.23
C ILE A 141 6.71 -7.98 8.78
N GLU A 142 6.89 -8.37 10.04
CA GLU A 142 8.22 -8.40 10.66
C GLU A 142 9.20 -9.30 9.90
N LYS A 143 8.77 -10.52 9.53
CA LYS A 143 9.59 -11.45 8.75
C LYS A 143 9.94 -10.87 7.38
N ILE A 144 9.01 -10.20 6.72
CA ILE A 144 9.24 -9.54 5.43
C ILE A 144 10.32 -8.46 5.57
N LEU A 145 10.16 -7.55 6.54
CA LEU A 145 11.10 -6.45 6.75
C LEU A 145 12.51 -6.94 7.13
N LEU A 146 12.59 -8.02 7.91
CA LEU A 146 13.88 -8.60 8.30
C LEU A 146 14.57 -9.39 7.18
N LYS A 147 13.89 -9.70 6.06
CA LYS A 147 14.47 -10.37 4.89
C LYS A 147 14.98 -9.43 3.80
N LEU A 148 14.67 -8.12 3.89
CA LEU A 148 15.19 -7.09 2.97
C LEU A 148 16.73 -7.09 2.91
#